data_AF-A0A7G8JL06-F1
#
_entry.id   AF-A0A7G8JL06-F1
#
_cell.length_a   1.000
_cell.length_b   1.000
_cell.length_c   1.000
_cell.angle_alpha   90.00
_cell.angle_beta   90.00
_cell.angle_gamma   90.00
#
_symmetry.space_group_name_H-M   'P 1'
#
loop_
_entity.id
_entity.type
_entity.pdbx_description
1 polymer ?
#
loop_
_entity_poly.entity_id
_entity_poly.type
_entity_poly.pdbx_seq_one_letter_code
_entity_poly.pdbx_strand_id
1 'polypeptide(L)' 'MDSTDLEVVNVLVFQQLLESVESESWAEAAMALYKLYDIEAGQTFLDQDDVEDQQLLAA' A
#
# COMPACT_ATOMS: atom_id res chain seq x y z
N MET A 1 5.47 13.92 -3.35
CA MET A 1 4.25 13.20 -3.78
C MET A 1 3.25 13.42 -2.68
N ASP A 2 2.07 13.90 -3.03
CA ASP A 2 0.98 14.05 -2.06
C ASP A 2 0.47 12.65 -1.68
N SER A 3 -0.22 12.53 -0.54
CA SER A 3 -0.69 11.23 -0.02
C SER A 3 -1.53 10.45 -1.03
N THR A 4 -2.33 11.15 -1.85
CA THR A 4 -3.14 10.57 -2.92
C THR A 4 -2.29 9.90 -4.02
N ASP A 5 -1.09 10.40 -4.31
CA ASP A 5 -0.22 9.79 -5.32
C ASP A 5 0.31 8.43 -4.85
N LEU A 6 0.56 8.29 -3.54
CA LEU A 6 1.06 7.06 -2.92
C LEU A 6 -0.01 5.96 -2.88
N GLU A 7 -1.26 6.32 -2.55
CA GLU A 7 -2.39 5.38 -2.58
C GLU A 7 -2.63 4.81 -3.98
N VAL A 8 -2.58 5.67 -5.01
CA VAL A 8 -2.73 5.24 -6.41
C VAL A 8 -1.61 4.29 -6.81
N VAL A 9 -0.36 4.59 -6.45
CA VAL A 9 0.78 3.71 -6.72
C VAL A 9 0.62 2.36 -6.00
N ASN A 10 0.14 2.37 -4.75
CA ASN A 10 -0.11 1.15 -3.98
C ASN A 10 -1.14 0.25 -4.70
N VAL A 11 -2.27 0.82 -5.13
CA VAL A 11 -3.30 0.08 -5.89
C VAL A 11 -2.76 -0.49 -7.19
N LEU A 12 -1.99 0.28 -7.95
CA LEU A 12 -1.41 -0.19 -9.22
C LEU A 12 -0.42 -1.33 -9.03
N VAL A 13 0.41 -1.28 -7.98
CA VAL A 13 1.35 -2.36 -7.66
C VAL A 13 0.60 -3.62 -7.18
N PHE A 14 -0.51 -3.45 -6.43
CA PHE A 14 -1.38 -4.57 -6.07
C PHE A 14 -2.04 -5.23 -7.29
N GLN A 15 -2.50 -4.44 -8.26
CA GLN A 15 -3.05 -4.98 -9.51
C GLN A 15 -2.00 -5.79 -10.28
N GLN A 16 -0.78 -5.26 -10.41
CA GLN A 16 0.33 -5.97 -11.04
C GLN A 16 0.65 -7.29 -10.33
N LEU A 17 0.58 -7.33 -9.00
CA LEU A 17 0.78 -8.55 -8.23
C LEU A 17 -0.27 -9.61 -8.60
N LEU A 18 -1.55 -9.24 -8.64
CA LEU A 18 -2.63 -10.18 -8.97
C LEU A 18 -2.47 -10.73 -10.38
N GLU A 19 -2.19 -9.88 -11.37
CA GLU A 19 -1.95 -10.29 -12.76
C GLU A 19 -0.74 -11.22 -12.90
N SER A 20 0.35 -10.92 -12.17
CA SER A 20 1.55 -11.77 -12.16
C SER A 20 1.30 -13.12 -11.49
N VAL A 21 0.42 -13.21 -10.49
CA VAL A 21 0.01 -14.49 -9.88
C VAL A 21 -0.90 -15.28 -10.83
N GLU A 22 -1.87 -14.63 -11.45
CA GLU A 22 -2.79 -15.27 -12.41
C GLU A 22 -2.05 -15.82 -13.64
N SER A 23 -0.98 -15.16 -14.06
CA SER A 23 -0.13 -15.60 -15.17
C SER A 23 0.98 -16.57 -14.78
N GLU A 24 1.05 -17.00 -13.51
CA GLU A 24 2.13 -17.84 -12.96
C GLU A 24 3.54 -17.23 -13.12
N SER A 25 3.61 -15.90 -13.27
CA SER A 25 4.85 -15.12 -13.38
C SER A 25 5.43 -14.81 -12.00
N TRP A 26 5.94 -15.84 -11.32
CA TRP A 26 6.36 -15.76 -9.90
C TRP A 26 7.46 -14.73 -9.62
N ALA A 27 8.38 -14.51 -10.56
CA ALA A 27 9.43 -13.50 -10.41
C ALA A 27 8.85 -12.07 -10.34
N GLU A 28 7.82 -11.80 -11.14
CA GLU A 28 7.14 -10.50 -11.18
C GLU A 28 6.22 -10.33 -9.96
N ALA A 29 5.53 -11.40 -9.53
CA ALA A 29 4.74 -11.40 -8.31
C ALA A 29 5.61 -11.09 -7.08
N ALA A 30 6.78 -11.73 -6.96
CA ALA A 30 7.72 -11.44 -5.88
C ALA A 30 8.22 -9.99 -5.93
N MET A 31 8.52 -9.46 -7.12
CA MET A 31 8.95 -8.07 -7.29
C MET A 31 7.85 -7.07 -6.91
N ALA A 32 6.59 -7.36 -7.26
CA ALA A 32 5.45 -6.53 -6.87
C ALA A 32 5.25 -6.53 -5.35
N LEU A 33 5.38 -7.68 -4.69
CA LEU A 33 5.35 -7.79 -3.22
C LEU A 33 6.46 -6.96 -2.55
N TYR A 34 7.68 -6.99 -3.07
CA TYR A 34 8.76 -6.17 -2.52
C TYR A 34 8.49 -4.67 -2.66
N LYS A 35 7.88 -4.23 -3.78
CA LYS A 35 7.49 -2.83 -3.97
C LYS A 35 6.39 -2.40 -3.01
N LEU A 36 5.40 -3.26 -2.74
CA LEU A 36 4.37 -3.00 -1.74
C LEU A 36 4.98 -2.83 -0.36
N TYR A 37 5.90 -3.72 0.03
CA TYR A 37 6.60 -3.62 1.31
C TYR A 37 7.43 -2.33 1.43
N ASP A 38 8.10 -1.89 0.37
CA ASP A 38 8.89 -0.65 0.39
C ASP A 38 7.99 0.60 0.49
N ILE A 39 6.82 0.57 -0.15
CA ILE A 39 5.79 1.60 -0.03
C ILE A 39 5.25 1.64 1.42
N GLU A 40 4.97 0.48 2.01
CA GLU A 40 4.47 0.34 3.39
C GLU A 40 5.55 0.68 4.43
N ALA A 41 6.82 0.32 4.22
CA ALA A 41 7.90 0.69 5.13
C ALA A 41 8.13 2.21 5.18
N GLY A 42 7.74 2.93 4.12
CA GLY A 42 7.69 4.39 4.06
C GLY A 42 6.41 5.01 4.66
N GLN A 43 5.40 4.21 5.00
CA GLN A 43 4.12 4.68 5.52
C GLN A 43 3.78 4.02 6.87
N THR A 44 3.69 4.82 7.94
CA THR A 44 3.06 4.35 9.17
C THR A 44 1.57 4.16 8.89
N PHE A 45 1.14 2.91 8.75
CA PHE A 45 -0.28 2.55 8.73
C PHE A 45 -0.83 2.84 10.13
N LEU A 46 -1.51 3.97 10.30
CA LEU A 46 -2.47 4.08 11.38
C LEU A 46 -3.67 3.29 10.89
N ASP A 47 -4.06 2.25 11.64
CA ASP A 47 -5.37 1.65 11.44
C ASP A 47 -6.38 2.79 11.36
N GLN A 48 -7.28 2.77 10.36
CA GLN A 48 -8.26 3.84 10.18
C GLN A 48 -9.12 4.09 11.43
N ASP A 49 -9.16 3.11 12.34
CA ASP A 49 -9.80 3.20 13.66
C ASP A 49 -9.04 4.12 14.67
N ASP A 50 -7.74 4.37 14.51
CA ASP A 50 -6.94 5.24 15.42
C ASP A 50 -6.99 6.73 15.04
N VAL A 51 -7.48 7.06 13.84
CA VAL A 51 -7.52 8.45 13.34
C VAL A 51 -8.73 9.21 13.91
N GLU A 52 -9.80 8.51 14.30
CA GLU A 52 -10.98 9.13 14.91
C GLU A 52 -10.73 9.53 16.38
N ASP A 53 -9.90 8.81 17.12
CA ASP A 53 -9.60 9.11 18.53
C ASP A 53 -8.64 10.29 18.74
N GLN A 54 -7.75 10.58 17.78
CA GLN A 54 -6.83 11.73 17.88
C GLN A 54 -7.47 13.08 17.54
N GLN A 55 -8.58 13.12 16.78
CA GLN A 55 -9.30 14.37 16.50
C GLN A 55 -10.20 14.82 17.66
N LEU A 56 -10.59 13.90 18.57
CA LEU A 56 -11.46 14.19 19.71
C LEU A 56 -10.71 14.70 20.95
N LEU A 57 -9.38 14.53 21.02
CA LEU A 57 -8.53 15.06 22.09
C LEU A 57 -7.98 16.48 21.82
N ALA A 58 -8.23 17.03 20.64
CA ALA A 58 -7.77 18.35 20.21
C ALA A 58 -8.89 19.40 20.04
N ALA A 59 -10.13 19.08 20.46
CA ALA A 59 -11.31 19.96 20.38
C ALA A 59 -11.81 20.41 21.77
#